data_AF-A0A0P6W9J3-F1
#
_entry.id   AF-A0A0P6W9J3-F1
#
_cell.length_a   1.000
_cell.length_b   1.000
_cell.length_c   1.000
_cell.angle_alpha   90.00
_cell.angle_beta   90.00
_cell.angle_gamma   90.00
#
_symmetry.space_group_name_H-M   'P 1'
#
loop_
_entity.id
_entity.type
_entity.pdbx_description
1 polymer ?
#
loop_
_entity_poly.entity_id
_entity_poly.type
_entity_poly.pdbx_seq_one_letter_code
_entity_poly.pdbx_strand_id
1 'polypeptide(L)'
;MRRIGLILSGAAAALVLGAGLAQADAIDGKWCRKDGRRMEIDGTRIITPGGADMTGDYSRHAFQYLVPEKEEHGGTRRFLRLRGENWVYAYPADQPGADPEIWERCTPVS
;
A
#
# COMPACT_ATOMS: atom_id res chain seq x y z
N MET A 1 -15.08 -63.21 -7.93
CA MET A 1 -14.41 -61.99 -8.45
C MET A 1 -15.31 -60.77 -8.18
N ARG A 2 -14.83 -59.79 -7.38
CA ARG A 2 -15.13 -58.33 -7.33
C ARG A 2 -16.59 -57.86 -7.59
N ARG A 3 -17.23 -56.98 -6.79
CA ARG A 3 -16.77 -55.66 -6.28
C ARG A 3 -17.55 -55.23 -5.02
N ILE A 4 -16.84 -54.75 -4.00
CA ILE A 4 -17.39 -53.99 -2.87
C ILE A 4 -17.73 -52.59 -3.38
N GLY A 5 -18.99 -52.19 -3.30
CA GLY A 5 -19.44 -50.84 -3.61
C GLY A 5 -19.36 -49.95 -2.38
N LEU A 6 -18.34 -49.09 -2.33
CA LEU A 6 -18.23 -48.00 -1.37
C LEU A 6 -18.74 -46.74 -2.09
N ILE A 7 -19.82 -46.12 -1.61
CA ILE A 7 -20.13 -44.73 -1.98
C ILE A 7 -20.30 -43.93 -0.70
N LEU A 8 -19.31 -43.08 -0.47
CA LEU A 8 -19.12 -42.19 0.67
C LEU A 8 -20.18 -41.09 0.69
N SER A 9 -20.73 -40.84 1.88
CA SER A 9 -21.55 -39.68 2.21
C SER A 9 -20.78 -38.38 1.95
N GLY A 10 -21.22 -37.59 0.96
CA GLY A 10 -20.68 -36.26 0.69
C GLY A 10 -21.28 -35.21 1.62
N ALA A 11 -20.57 -34.85 2.69
CA ALA A 11 -20.79 -33.59 3.39
C ALA A 11 -19.80 -32.56 2.83
N ALA A 12 -20.28 -31.71 1.92
CA ALA A 12 -19.51 -30.59 1.38
C ALA A 12 -19.30 -29.53 2.47
N ALA A 13 -18.13 -29.51 3.10
CA ALA A 13 -17.71 -28.43 3.97
C ALA A 13 -17.38 -27.20 3.10
N ALA A 14 -18.23 -26.18 3.14
CA ALA A 14 -17.98 -24.90 2.51
C ALA A 14 -16.82 -24.17 3.23
N LEU A 15 -15.63 -24.24 2.64
CA LEU A 15 -14.48 -23.43 3.03
C LEU A 15 -14.74 -21.98 2.61
N VAL A 16 -15.22 -21.16 3.55
CA VAL A 16 -15.25 -19.70 3.39
C VAL A 16 -13.80 -19.22 3.54
N LEU A 17 -13.07 -19.18 2.43
CA LEU A 17 -11.77 -18.53 2.34
C LEU A 17 -12.01 -17.03 2.52
N GLY A 18 -11.68 -16.51 3.70
CA GLY A 18 -11.61 -15.08 3.95
C GLY A 18 -10.62 -14.47 2.97
N ALA A 19 -11.12 -13.79 1.94
CA ALA A 19 -10.33 -12.97 1.03
C ALA A 19 -9.86 -11.72 1.78
N GLY A 20 -8.95 -11.89 2.73
CA GLY A 20 -8.04 -10.80 3.06
C GLY A 20 -7.32 -10.48 1.75
N LEU A 21 -7.56 -9.29 1.19
CA LEU A 21 -6.80 -8.78 0.06
C LEU A 21 -5.34 -8.89 0.47
N ALA A 22 -4.65 -9.93 0.00
CA ALA A 22 -3.22 -10.01 0.09
C ALA A 22 -2.74 -8.73 -0.59
N GLN A 23 -2.24 -7.78 0.19
CA GLN A 23 -1.59 -6.57 -0.29
C GLN A 23 -0.29 -7.02 -0.94
N ALA A 24 -0.46 -7.61 -2.13
CA ALA A 24 0.57 -8.29 -2.88
C ALA A 24 1.54 -7.23 -3.36
N ASP A 25 2.69 -7.12 -2.68
CA ASP A 25 3.90 -6.41 -3.13
C ASP A 25 3.58 -5.21 -4.03
N ALA A 26 2.81 -4.26 -3.47
CA ALA A 26 2.29 -3.08 -4.15
C ALA A 26 2.29 -1.90 -3.18
N ILE A 27 2.65 -0.72 -3.72
CA ILE A 27 2.70 0.54 -2.97
C ILE A 27 1.31 1.11 -2.67
N ASP A 28 0.28 0.57 -3.30
CA ASP A 28 -1.11 0.91 -3.06
C ASP A 28 -1.50 0.68 -1.59
N GLY A 29 -2.38 1.56 -1.10
CA GLY A 29 -2.95 1.50 0.23
C GLY A 29 -2.78 2.78 1.03
N LYS A 30 -3.18 2.67 2.29
CA LYS A 30 -3.15 3.75 3.27
C LYS A 30 -1.90 3.64 4.12
N TRP A 31 -1.15 4.72 4.17
CA TRP A 31 0.12 4.81 4.86
C TRP A 31 0.02 5.85 5.98
N CYS A 32 0.46 5.45 7.16
CA CYS A 32 0.42 6.23 8.37
C CYS A 32 1.86 6.53 8.82
N ARG A 33 2.05 7.70 9.39
CA ARG A 33 3.31 8.08 10.04
C ARG A 33 3.07 8.26 11.52
N LYS A 34 4.11 8.06 12.33
CA LYS A 34 4.02 8.14 13.81
C LYS A 34 3.62 9.51 14.33
N ASP A 35 3.79 10.56 13.53
CA ASP A 35 3.37 11.93 13.84
C ASP A 35 1.89 12.20 13.55
N GLY A 36 1.14 11.19 13.10
CA GLY A 36 -0.29 11.27 12.81
C GLY A 36 -0.63 11.64 11.36
N ARG A 37 0.37 11.97 10.52
CA ARG A 37 0.16 12.20 9.08
C ARG A 37 -0.27 10.91 8.38
N ARG A 38 -1.07 11.06 7.32
CA ARG A 38 -1.62 9.96 6.52
C ARG A 38 -1.53 10.27 5.04
N MET A 39 -1.26 9.26 4.22
CA MET A 39 -1.39 9.35 2.77
C MET A 39 -2.09 8.10 2.23
N GLU A 40 -2.67 8.21 1.05
CA GLU A 40 -3.34 7.09 0.35
C GLU A 40 -2.87 7.05 -1.09
N ILE A 41 -2.49 5.86 -1.59
CA ILE A 41 -2.09 5.64 -2.98
C ILE A 41 -3.03 4.58 -3.57
N ASP A 42 -3.60 4.87 -4.73
CA ASP A 42 -4.47 3.97 -5.50
C ASP A 42 -4.16 4.13 -7.01
N GLY A 43 -3.30 3.27 -7.52
CA GLY A 43 -2.68 3.40 -8.83
C GLY A 43 -1.96 4.74 -8.98
N THR A 44 -2.31 5.51 -10.01
CA THR A 44 -1.73 6.83 -10.26
C THR A 44 -2.27 7.92 -9.33
N ARG A 45 -3.30 7.66 -8.53
CA ARG A 45 -3.93 8.63 -7.63
C ARG A 45 -3.25 8.63 -6.26
N ILE A 46 -3.10 9.81 -5.67
CA ILE A 46 -2.62 10.02 -4.32
C ILE A 46 -3.48 11.03 -3.56
N ILE A 47 -3.77 10.73 -2.29
CA ILE A 47 -4.16 11.74 -1.29
C ILE A 47 -2.91 12.04 -0.47
N THR A 48 -2.41 13.28 -0.56
CA THR A 48 -1.19 13.73 0.12
C THR A 48 -1.39 13.85 1.63
N PRO A 49 -0.30 13.99 2.42
CA PRO A 49 -0.39 14.29 3.84
C PRO A 49 -1.17 15.57 4.18
N GLY A 50 -1.16 16.58 3.31
CA GLY A 50 -1.99 17.78 3.45
C GLY A 50 -3.43 17.63 2.95
N GLY A 51 -3.80 16.48 2.40
CA GLY A 51 -5.15 16.15 1.95
C GLY A 51 -5.47 16.52 0.51
N ALA A 52 -4.48 16.91 -0.30
CA ALA A 52 -4.69 17.13 -1.73
C ALA A 52 -4.89 15.81 -2.45
N ASP A 53 -5.95 15.72 -3.26
CA ASP A 53 -6.24 14.59 -4.14
C ASP A 53 -5.71 14.90 -5.54
N MET A 54 -4.70 14.15 -5.97
CA MET A 54 -3.97 14.43 -7.20
C MET A 54 -3.39 13.16 -7.81
N THR A 55 -2.64 13.30 -8.91
CA THR A 55 -1.98 12.18 -9.59
C THR A 55 -0.46 12.28 -9.52
N GLY A 56 0.21 11.14 -9.66
CA GLY A 56 1.66 11.04 -9.77
C GLY A 56 2.10 9.88 -10.67
N ASP A 57 3.41 9.75 -10.80
CA ASP A 57 4.04 8.68 -11.57
C ASP A 57 4.05 7.41 -10.72
N TYR A 58 3.32 6.40 -11.17
CA TYR A 58 3.13 5.15 -10.45
C TYR A 58 3.91 3.99 -11.07
N SER A 59 4.46 3.16 -10.19
CA SER A 59 4.83 1.79 -10.46
C SER A 59 4.43 0.93 -9.27
N ARG A 60 4.44 -0.40 -9.45
CA ARG A 60 4.09 -1.34 -8.38
C ARG A 60 4.87 -1.10 -7.07
N HIS A 61 6.15 -0.71 -7.15
CA HIS A 61 7.05 -0.57 -5.98
C HIS A 61 7.47 0.86 -5.66
N ALA A 62 6.98 1.85 -6.42
CA ALA A 62 7.39 3.23 -6.24
C ALA A 62 6.34 4.22 -6.75
N PHE A 63 6.34 5.40 -6.18
CA PHE A 63 5.48 6.51 -6.58
C PHE A 63 6.28 7.81 -6.58
N GLN A 64 5.95 8.75 -7.45
CA GLN A 64 6.58 10.07 -7.47
C GLN A 64 5.56 11.17 -7.74
N TYR A 65 5.62 12.26 -6.99
CA TYR A 65 4.73 13.41 -7.19
C TYR A 65 5.41 14.74 -6.82
N LEU A 66 4.84 15.83 -7.32
CA LEU A 66 5.17 17.19 -6.90
C LEU A 66 4.30 17.56 -5.70
N VAL A 67 4.92 17.90 -4.57
CA VAL A 67 4.19 18.27 -3.37
C VAL A 67 3.50 19.63 -3.58
N PRO A 68 2.21 19.77 -3.24
CA PRO A 68 1.53 21.05 -3.33
C PRO A 68 2.24 22.15 -2.53
N GLU A 69 2.31 23.36 -3.08
CA GLU A 69 3.03 24.52 -2.50
C GLU A 69 2.65 24.83 -1.04
N LYS A 70 1.42 24.50 -0.63
CA LYS A 70 0.89 24.79 0.70
C LYS A 70 1.13 23.67 1.73
N GLU A 71 1.86 22.63 1.35
CA GLU A 71 2.19 21.49 2.22
C GLU A 71 3.66 21.52 2.66
N GLU A 72 3.99 20.71 3.66
CA GLU A 72 5.37 20.48 4.05
C GLU A 72 6.16 19.90 2.86
N HIS A 73 7.32 20.48 2.55
CA HIS A 73 8.10 20.20 1.33
C HIS A 73 7.44 20.68 0.02
N GLY A 74 6.51 21.64 0.10
CA GLY A 74 5.83 22.22 -1.07
C GLY A 74 6.78 22.68 -2.18
N GLY A 75 6.38 22.43 -3.43
CA GLY A 75 7.18 22.73 -4.63
C GLY A 75 8.31 21.75 -4.90
N THR A 76 8.57 20.78 -4.01
CA THR A 76 9.59 19.75 -4.22
C THR A 76 9.00 18.46 -4.77
N ARG A 77 9.81 17.68 -5.48
CA ARG A 77 9.43 16.35 -5.95
C ARG A 77 9.77 15.31 -4.90
N ARG A 78 8.81 14.47 -4.51
CA ARG A 78 8.99 13.38 -3.56
C ARG A 78 9.01 12.05 -4.27
N PHE A 79 9.97 11.20 -3.91
CA PHE A 79 10.07 9.82 -4.39
C PHE A 79 9.76 8.87 -3.25
N LEU A 80 8.80 7.98 -3.47
CA LEU A 80 8.31 7.00 -2.52
C LEU A 80 8.71 5.62 -3.02
N ARG A 81 9.30 4.80 -2.15
CA ARG A 81 9.69 3.44 -2.47
C ARG A 81 9.11 2.49 -1.44
N LEU A 82 8.40 1.48 -1.92
CA LEU A 82 7.94 0.37 -1.10
C LEU A 82 9.16 -0.42 -0.58
N ARG A 83 9.15 -0.75 0.71
CA ARG A 83 10.17 -1.52 1.40
C ARG A 83 9.49 -2.69 2.12
N GLY A 84 9.61 -3.88 1.54
CA GLY A 84 8.83 -5.03 1.98
C GLY A 84 7.34 -4.78 1.77
N GLU A 85 6.49 -5.37 2.61
CA GLU A 85 5.03 -5.24 2.45
C GLU A 85 4.44 -4.07 3.24
N ASN A 86 5.13 -3.61 4.28
CA ASN A 86 4.53 -2.79 5.34
C ASN A 86 5.13 -1.40 5.48
N TRP A 87 6.12 -1.04 4.67
CA TRP A 87 6.78 0.26 4.77
C TRP A 87 6.94 0.97 3.44
N VAL A 88 6.78 2.29 3.46
CA VAL A 88 7.16 3.20 2.37
C VAL A 88 8.21 4.17 2.87
N TYR A 89 9.29 4.29 2.12
CA TYR A 89 10.37 5.23 2.40
C TYR A 89 10.22 6.40 1.42
N ALA A 90 10.06 7.62 1.95
CA ALA A 90 9.88 8.82 1.15
C ALA A 90 11.11 9.73 1.22
N TYR A 91 11.60 10.12 0.06
CA TYR A 91 12.84 10.88 -0.15
C TYR A 91 12.57 12.17 -0.93
N PRO A 92 13.36 13.24 -0.72
CA PRO A 92 13.46 14.32 -1.70
C PRO A 92 14.09 13.75 -2.98
N ALA A 93 13.45 13.94 -4.13
CA ALA A 93 13.94 13.37 -5.38
C ALA A 93 15.26 14.02 -5.86
N ASP A 94 15.56 15.22 -5.38
CA ASP A 94 16.75 16.03 -5.70
C ASP A 94 17.91 15.83 -4.72
N GLN A 95 17.72 15.07 -3.63
CA GLN A 95 18.75 14.81 -2.62
C GLN A 95 19.02 13.31 -2.45
N PRO A 96 19.78 12.69 -3.37
CA PRO A 96 20.18 11.29 -3.25
C PRO A 96 20.92 11.03 -1.93
N GLY A 97 20.51 10.00 -1.19
CA GLY A 97 21.16 9.61 0.06
C GLY A 97 20.65 10.33 1.31
N ALA A 98 19.67 11.22 1.20
CA ALA A 98 18.97 11.76 2.37
C ALA A 98 18.27 10.67 3.18
N ASP A 99 18.17 10.88 4.50
CA ASP A 99 17.42 9.98 5.37
C ASP A 99 15.93 9.97 4.97
N PRO A 100 15.32 8.78 4.83
CA PRO A 100 13.94 8.68 4.41
C PRO A 100 12.98 9.08 5.54
N GLU A 101 11.86 9.66 5.17
CA GLU A 101 10.68 9.58 6.00
C GLU A 101 10.08 8.18 5.90
N ILE A 102 9.90 7.52 7.04
CA ILE A 102 9.36 6.17 7.09
C ILE A 102 7.86 6.22 7.37
N TRP A 103 7.10 5.57 6.50
CA TRP A 103 5.67 5.40 6.59
C TRP A 103 5.36 3.91 6.75
N GLU A 104 4.36 3.58 7.56
CA GLU A 104 3.89 2.21 7.79
C GLU A 104 2.48 2.04 7.26
N ARG A 105 2.07 0.81 6.92
CA ARG A 105 0.65 0.56 6.62
C ARG A 105 -0.20 0.99 7.81
N CYS A 106 -1.26 1.73 7.54
CA CYS A 106 -2.22 2.07 8.58
C CYS A 106 -2.84 0.79 9.14
N THR A 107 -2.98 0.70 10.46
CA THR A 107 -3.73 -0.37 11.10
C THR A 107 -5.22 -0.25 10.75
N PRO A 108 -5.92 -1.35 10.43
CA PRO A 108 -7.37 -1.32 10.33
C PRO A 108 -7.97 -0.86 11.65
N VAL A 109 -8.93 0.06 11.60
CA VAL A 109 -9.79 0.31 12.76
C VAL A 109 -10.75 -0.87 12.89
N SER A 110 -10.66 -1.60 14.00
CA SER A 110 -11.55 -2.72 14.35
C SER A 110 -12.86 -2.24 14.96
#